data_AF-A0A3D2V0X5-F1
#
_entry.id   AF-A0A3D2V0X5-F1
#
_cell.length_a   1.000
_cell.length_b   1.000
_cell.length_c   1.000
_cell.angle_alpha   90.00
_cell.angle_beta   90.00
_cell.angle_gamma   90.00
#
_symmetry.space_group_name_H-M   'P 1'
#
loop_
_entity.id
_entity.type
_entity.pdbx_description
1 polymer ?
#
loop_
_entity_poly.entity_id
_entity_poly.type
_entity_poly.pdbx_seq_one_letter_code
_entity_poly.pdbx_strand_id
1 'polypeptide(L)'
;MDSHSTTRNPVKAIDLDEHNELVAYLDGELDEASCERLEAQLLEDEALQKKLNELSKVWDMLDSLPNVTAAQDFTKSTMEMAIVSTKREITGNSGKRLLSVRILLLCAAMLLGVFASRWMQQDNDRMLVEDFEVIENLDLYRVGGSVEFLEELDEQGLFTRGQNRE
;
A
#
# COMPACT_ATOMS: atom_id res chain seq x y z
N MET A 1 49.93 15.63 -19.21
CA MET A 1 50.29 15.31 -17.83
C MET A 1 49.30 15.97 -16.90
N ASP A 2 48.58 15.35 -15.99
CA ASP A 2 48.36 13.97 -15.58
C ASP A 2 47.15 14.11 -14.63
N SER A 3 46.04 13.44 -14.92
CA SER A 3 45.57 12.29 -14.16
C SER A 3 44.31 12.61 -13.35
N HIS A 4 43.21 12.10 -13.91
CA HIS A 4 42.05 11.51 -13.26
C HIS A 4 42.10 11.42 -11.72
N SER A 5 41.11 12.00 -11.07
CA SER A 5 40.58 11.49 -9.79
C SER A 5 39.09 11.81 -9.70
N THR A 6 38.33 11.23 -10.64
CA THR A 6 36.92 10.98 -10.42
C THR A 6 36.82 9.80 -9.47
N THR A 7 36.76 10.08 -8.17
CA THR A 7 36.33 9.12 -7.16
C THR A 7 34.82 8.89 -7.31
N ARG A 8 34.43 8.16 -8.36
CA ARG A 8 33.12 7.51 -8.40
C ARG A 8 33.15 6.42 -7.34
N ASN A 9 32.62 6.74 -6.16
CA ASN A 9 32.21 5.76 -5.17
C ASN A 9 30.90 5.13 -5.67
N PRO A 10 30.86 3.86 -6.11
CA PRO A 10 29.63 3.23 -6.53
C PRO A 10 29.06 2.47 -5.33
N VAL A 11 28.52 3.20 -4.35
CA VAL A 11 27.34 2.63 -3.68
C VAL A 11 26.27 2.70 -4.77
N LYS A 12 26.16 1.62 -5.57
CA LYS A 12 25.11 1.41 -6.58
C LYS A 12 23.83 1.88 -5.89
N ALA A 13 23.24 2.96 -6.39
CA ALA A 13 21.96 3.45 -5.88
C ALA A 13 21.07 2.21 -5.81
N ILE A 14 20.59 1.91 -4.61
CA ILE A 14 19.78 0.74 -4.35
C ILE A 14 18.66 0.80 -5.36
N ASP A 15 18.65 -0.12 -6.31
CA ASP A 15 17.47 -0.32 -7.12
C ASP A 15 16.45 -0.91 -6.15
N LEU A 16 15.53 -0.06 -5.68
CA LEU A 16 14.51 -0.45 -4.71
C LEU A 16 13.69 -1.62 -5.25
N ASP A 17 13.55 -1.68 -6.57
CA ASP A 17 12.80 -2.71 -7.26
C ASP A 17 13.52 -4.06 -7.17
N GLU A 18 14.84 -4.12 -7.46
CA GLU A 18 15.67 -5.33 -7.23
C GLU A 18 15.61 -5.79 -5.77
N HIS A 19 15.64 -4.86 -4.80
CA HIS A 19 15.61 -5.22 -3.39
C HIS A 19 14.24 -5.77 -2.97
N ASN A 20 13.15 -5.12 -3.40
CA ASN A 20 11.79 -5.53 -3.09
C ASN A 20 11.47 -6.90 -3.70
N GLU A 21 11.93 -7.17 -4.92
CA GLU A 21 11.75 -8.47 -5.60
C GLU A 21 12.46 -9.60 -4.85
N LEU A 22 13.68 -9.37 -4.33
CA LEU A 22 14.38 -10.34 -3.47
C LEU A 22 13.70 -10.58 -2.13
N VAL A 23 13.09 -9.55 -1.53
CA VAL A 23 12.32 -9.69 -0.28
C VAL A 23 11.06 -10.51 -0.54
N ALA A 24 10.31 -10.16 -1.58
CA ALA A 24 9.09 -10.85 -2.01
C ALA A 24 9.36 -12.33 -2.39
N TYR A 25 10.56 -12.63 -2.90
CA TYR A 25 10.97 -14.01 -3.15
C TYR A 25 11.20 -14.78 -1.84
N LEU A 26 11.77 -14.15 -0.81
CA LEU A 26 12.07 -14.81 0.47
C LEU A 26 10.83 -15.03 1.35
N ASP A 27 9.85 -14.12 1.32
CA ASP A 27 8.58 -14.28 2.03
C ASP A 27 7.54 -15.10 1.25
N GLY A 28 7.78 -15.34 -0.04
CA GLY A 28 6.91 -16.10 -0.93
C GLY A 28 5.75 -15.30 -1.53
N GLU A 29 5.79 -13.96 -1.48
CA GLU A 29 4.80 -13.08 -2.10
C GLU A 29 5.06 -12.83 -3.60
N LEU A 30 6.18 -13.29 -4.16
CA LEU A 30 6.50 -13.17 -5.59
C LEU A 30 5.65 -14.12 -6.46
N ASP A 31 5.10 -13.62 -7.57
CA ASP A 31 4.34 -14.45 -8.50
C ASP A 31 5.23 -15.47 -9.24
N GLU A 32 4.63 -16.58 -9.69
CA GLU A 32 5.35 -17.71 -10.31
C GLU A 32 6.19 -17.30 -11.52
N ALA A 33 5.68 -16.41 -12.39
CA ALA A 33 6.39 -15.97 -13.58
C ALA A 33 7.57 -15.05 -13.22
N SER A 34 7.46 -14.24 -12.17
CA SER A 34 8.58 -13.42 -11.67
C SER A 34 9.60 -14.26 -10.91
N CYS A 35 9.16 -15.29 -10.20
CA CYS A 35 10.02 -16.26 -9.51
C CYS A 35 10.95 -16.97 -10.49
N GLU A 36 10.41 -17.53 -11.59
CA GLU A 36 11.22 -18.19 -12.63
C GLU A 36 12.25 -17.25 -13.27
N ARG A 37 11.88 -15.98 -13.50
CA ARG A 37 12.81 -14.98 -14.05
C ARG A 37 13.91 -14.65 -13.06
N LEU A 38 13.58 -14.47 -11.78
CA LEU A 38 14.53 -14.15 -10.73
C LEU A 38 15.51 -15.30 -10.50
N GLU A 39 15.04 -16.55 -10.50
CA GLU A 39 15.90 -17.74 -10.40
C GLU A 39 16.90 -17.84 -11.56
N ALA A 40 16.45 -17.55 -12.79
CA ALA A 40 17.34 -17.49 -13.95
C ALA A 40 18.42 -16.39 -13.79
N GLN A 41 18.04 -15.21 -13.28
CA GLN A 41 18.99 -14.13 -13.00
C GLN A 41 19.96 -14.48 -11.87
N LEU A 42 19.47 -15.15 -10.81
CA LEU A 42 20.29 -15.60 -9.70
C LEU A 42 21.35 -16.61 -10.14
N LEU A 43 21.10 -17.43 -11.16
CA LEU A 43 22.11 -18.34 -11.71
C LEU A 43 23.28 -17.60 -12.41
N GLU A 44 23.01 -16.42 -12.98
CA GLU A 44 23.98 -15.66 -13.76
C GLU A 44 24.70 -14.56 -12.96
N ASP A 45 24.06 -13.98 -11.94
CA ASP A 45 24.58 -12.85 -11.16
C ASP A 45 25.01 -13.25 -9.73
N GLU A 46 26.33 -13.38 -9.52
CA GLU A 46 26.93 -13.66 -8.21
C GLU A 46 26.69 -12.54 -7.17
N ALA A 47 26.57 -11.28 -7.61
CA ALA A 47 26.28 -10.17 -6.71
C ALA A 47 24.84 -10.24 -6.19
N LEU A 48 23.91 -10.68 -7.02
CA LEU A 48 22.50 -10.90 -6.66
C LEU A 48 22.37 -12.08 -5.68
N GLN A 49 23.08 -13.18 -5.92
CA GLN A 49 23.16 -14.31 -4.97
C GLN A 49 23.67 -13.88 -3.60
N LYS A 50 24.72 -13.04 -3.57
CA LYS A 50 25.29 -12.54 -2.31
C LYS A 50 24.26 -11.70 -1.53
N LYS A 51 23.51 -10.83 -2.21
CA LYS A 51 22.44 -10.04 -1.58
C LYS A 51 21.35 -10.93 -0.98
N LEU A 52 20.89 -11.95 -1.72
CA LEU A 52 19.89 -12.90 -1.24
C LEU A 52 20.36 -13.61 0.03
N ASN A 53 21.62 -14.06 0.04
CA ASN A 53 22.25 -14.70 1.21
C ASN A 53 22.35 -13.76 2.43
N GLU A 54 22.68 -12.49 2.21
CA GLU A 54 22.73 -11.49 3.29
C GLU A 54 21.34 -11.28 3.90
N LEU A 55 20.30 -11.18 3.08
CA LEU A 55 18.92 -11.00 3.54
C LEU A 55 18.38 -12.24 4.26
N SER A 56 18.62 -13.44 3.73
CA SER A 56 18.27 -14.71 4.39
C SER A 56 18.94 -14.84 5.76
N LYS A 57 20.21 -14.43 5.90
CA LYS A 57 20.91 -14.45 7.20
C LYS A 57 20.28 -13.52 8.24
N VAL A 58 19.71 -12.38 7.81
CA VAL A 58 19.00 -11.48 8.72
C VAL A 58 17.72 -12.15 9.24
N TRP A 59 16.99 -12.85 8.37
CA TRP A 59 15.83 -13.65 8.77
C TRP A 59 16.20 -14.76 9.77
N ASP A 60 17.29 -15.50 9.52
CA ASP A 60 17.78 -16.51 10.48
C ASP A 60 18.12 -15.91 11.85
N MET A 61 18.65 -14.68 11.88
CA MET A 61 18.95 -13.97 13.13
C MET A 61 17.67 -13.60 13.89
N LEU A 62 16.58 -13.23 13.19
CA LEU A 62 15.29 -12.98 13.82
C LEU A 62 14.73 -14.26 14.46
N ASP A 63 14.90 -15.41 13.81
CA ASP A 63 14.49 -16.70 14.37
C ASP A 63 15.32 -17.11 15.59
N SER A 64 16.57 -16.64 15.67
CA SER A 64 17.45 -16.87 16.82
C SER A 64 17.10 -16.01 18.05
N LEU A 65 16.08 -15.13 17.96
CA LEU A 65 15.70 -14.28 19.07
C LEU A 65 15.24 -15.11 20.27
N PRO A 66 15.80 -14.86 21.47
CA PRO A 66 15.45 -15.61 22.65
C PRO A 66 13.97 -15.39 22.99
N ASN A 67 13.24 -16.48 23.15
CA ASN A 67 11.85 -16.41 23.61
C ASN A 67 11.85 -16.04 25.10
N VAL A 68 11.76 -14.73 25.38
CA VAL A 68 11.67 -14.22 26.75
C VAL A 68 10.29 -14.61 27.27
N THR A 69 10.21 -15.77 27.93
CA THR A 69 9.05 -16.15 28.71
C THR A 69 8.91 -15.12 29.82
N ALA A 70 7.95 -14.20 29.66
CA ALA A 70 7.68 -13.17 30.66
C ALA A 70 7.51 -13.87 32.01
N ALA A 71 8.32 -13.48 33.00
CA ALA A 71 8.15 -13.96 34.36
C ALA A 71 6.70 -13.67 34.78
N GLN A 72 6.04 -14.63 35.42
CA GLN A 72 4.64 -14.51 35.85
C GLN A 72 4.36 -13.24 36.68
N ASP A 73 5.41 -12.65 37.28
CA ASP A 73 5.38 -11.38 37.99
C ASP A 73 5.08 -10.15 37.11
N PHE A 74 5.41 -10.16 35.81
CA PHE A 74 5.08 -9.06 34.89
C PHE A 74 3.57 -8.97 34.62
N THR A 75 2.92 -10.13 34.46
CA THR A 75 1.45 -10.23 34.35
C THR A 75 0.79 -9.80 35.66
N LYS A 76 1.36 -10.19 36.81
CA LYS A 76 0.89 -9.75 38.13
C LYS A 76 0.99 -8.24 38.29
N SER A 77 2.12 -7.61 37.95
CA SER A 77 2.30 -6.16 38.06
C SER A 77 1.36 -5.38 37.13
N THR A 78 1.09 -5.90 35.93
CA THR A 78 0.13 -5.27 35.00
C THR A 78 -1.30 -5.41 35.50
N MET A 79 -1.66 -6.59 36.01
CA MET A 79 -2.96 -6.82 36.62
C MET A 79 -3.16 -5.96 37.87
N GLU A 80 -2.14 -5.81 38.72
CA GLU A 80 -2.17 -4.92 39.89
C GLU A 80 -2.37 -3.47 39.47
N MET A 81 -1.68 -2.99 38.42
CA MET A 81 -1.88 -1.64 37.88
C MET A 81 -3.31 -1.44 37.32
N ALA A 82 -3.86 -2.43 36.61
CA ALA A 82 -5.23 -2.39 36.10
C ALA A 82 -6.29 -2.45 37.23
N ILE A 83 -6.01 -3.18 38.30
CA ILE A 83 -6.87 -3.23 39.50
C ILE A 83 -6.82 -1.88 40.24
N VAL A 84 -5.65 -1.26 40.36
CA VAL A 84 -5.48 0.05 41.01
C VAL A 84 -6.19 1.17 40.24
N SER A 85 -6.11 1.17 38.90
CA SER A 85 -6.86 2.13 38.07
C SER A 85 -8.37 1.94 38.21
N THR A 86 -8.85 0.69 38.19
CA THR A 86 -10.27 0.35 38.37
C THR A 86 -10.78 0.75 39.77
N LYS A 87 -10.01 0.50 40.83
CA LYS A 87 -10.39 0.86 42.20
C LYS A 87 -10.49 2.39 42.38
N ARG A 88 -9.72 3.18 41.63
CA ARG A 88 -9.78 4.65 41.64
C ARG A 88 -11.03 5.22 40.96
N GLU A 89 -11.59 4.50 40.00
CA GLU A 89 -12.83 4.91 39.32
C GLU A 89 -14.10 4.53 40.12
N ILE A 90 -14.09 3.42 40.86
CA ILE A 90 -15.29 2.91 41.54
C ILE A 90 -15.65 3.72 42.80
N THR A 91 -14.74 4.52 43.37
CA THR A 91 -15.06 5.37 44.53
C THR A 91 -15.86 6.64 44.17
N GLY A 92 -16.08 6.92 42.88
CA GLY A 92 -16.89 8.05 42.39
C GLY A 92 -18.36 7.68 42.17
N ASN A 93 -19.15 7.66 43.24
CA ASN A 93 -20.61 7.52 43.14
C ASN A 93 -21.23 8.73 42.40
N SER A 94 -21.54 8.61 41.09
CA SER A 94 -22.61 9.33 40.32
C SER A 94 -22.64 9.09 38.78
N GLY A 95 -22.26 7.91 38.26
CA GLY A 95 -21.97 7.75 36.82
C GLY A 95 -23.07 7.28 35.85
N LYS A 96 -24.22 6.78 36.31
CA LYS A 96 -25.14 6.02 35.43
C LYS A 96 -25.90 6.87 34.39
N ARG A 97 -26.14 8.17 34.66
CA ARG A 97 -26.83 9.08 33.70
C ARG A 97 -25.89 9.66 32.64
N LEU A 98 -24.60 9.84 32.94
CA LEU A 98 -23.65 10.40 31.98
C LEU A 98 -23.18 9.36 30.95
N LEU A 99 -23.06 8.09 31.35
CA LEU A 99 -22.65 7.01 30.46
C LEU A 99 -23.70 6.76 29.37
N SER A 100 -25.00 6.76 29.72
CA SER A 100 -26.09 6.58 28.76
C SER A 100 -26.17 7.71 27.73
N VAL A 101 -25.87 8.95 28.13
CA VAL A 101 -25.83 10.10 27.22
C VAL A 101 -24.65 10.00 26.26
N ARG A 102 -23.49 9.53 26.72
CA ARG A 102 -22.30 9.34 25.86
C ARG A 102 -22.49 8.25 24.81
N ILE A 103 -23.12 7.13 25.19
CA ILE A 103 -23.44 6.04 24.25
C ILE A 103 -24.45 6.53 23.21
N LEU A 104 -25.46 7.30 23.61
CA LEU A 104 -26.45 7.86 22.68
C LEU A 104 -25.81 8.84 21.67
N LEU A 105 -24.85 9.67 22.13
CA LEU A 105 -24.15 10.64 21.28
C LEU A 105 -23.25 9.94 20.25
N LEU A 106 -22.56 8.86 20.64
CA LEU A 106 -21.77 8.05 19.71
C LEU A 106 -22.65 7.37 18.65
N CYS A 107 -23.78 6.80 19.04
CA CYS A 107 -24.72 6.19 18.09
C CYS A 107 -25.30 7.24 17.12
N ALA A 108 -25.61 8.45 17.61
CA ALA A 108 -26.11 9.53 16.78
C ALA A 108 -25.07 10.02 15.76
N ALA A 109 -23.80 10.14 16.16
CA ALA A 109 -22.70 10.51 15.26
C ALA A 109 -22.47 9.44 14.18
N MET A 110 -22.54 8.15 14.53
CA MET A 110 -22.40 7.05 13.60
C MET A 110 -23.54 7.02 12.56
N LEU A 111 -24.78 7.24 13.01
CA LEU A 111 -25.94 7.32 12.11
C LEU A 111 -25.88 8.54 11.19
N LEU A 112 -25.48 9.71 11.70
CA LEU A 112 -25.28 10.91 10.88
C LEU A 112 -24.17 10.71 9.84
N GLY A 113 -23.07 10.05 10.22
CA GLY A 113 -21.98 9.73 9.29
C GLY A 113 -22.43 8.83 8.14
N VAL A 114 -23.15 7.75 8.45
CA VAL A 114 -23.69 6.83 7.41
C VAL A 114 -24.74 7.53 6.56
N PHE A 115 -25.60 8.37 7.15
CA PHE A 115 -26.62 9.11 6.42
C PHE A 115 -26.01 10.15 5.47
N ALA A 116 -25.04 10.94 5.95
CA ALA A 116 -24.30 11.89 5.12
C ALA A 116 -23.50 11.19 4.01
N SER A 117 -22.86 10.06 4.32
CA SER A 117 -22.14 9.25 3.33
C SER A 117 -23.06 8.71 2.24
N ARG A 118 -24.25 8.20 2.61
CA ARG A 118 -25.28 7.75 1.66
C ARG A 118 -25.83 8.91 0.82
N TRP A 119 -25.92 10.10 1.40
CA TRP A 119 -26.39 11.29 0.68
C TRP A 119 -25.35 11.81 -0.32
N MET A 120 -24.06 11.71 0.02
CA MET A 120 -22.96 12.17 -0.85
C MET A 120 -22.63 11.18 -1.99
N GLN A 121 -22.78 9.87 -1.76
CA GLN A 121 -22.54 8.84 -2.79
C GLN A 121 -23.59 8.86 -3.92
N GLN A 122 -24.81 9.33 -3.63
CA GLN A 122 -25.89 9.32 -4.61
C GLN A 122 -25.63 10.20 -5.84
N ASP A 123 -24.80 11.25 -5.71
CA ASP A 123 -24.44 12.12 -6.83
C ASP A 123 -23.14 11.70 -7.55
N ASN A 124 -22.19 11.07 -6.84
CA ASN A 124 -20.87 10.73 -7.39
C ASN A 124 -20.82 9.39 -8.15
N ASP A 125 -21.71 8.45 -7.81
CA ASP A 125 -21.74 7.14 -8.45
C ASP A 125 -22.19 7.20 -9.92
N ARG A 126 -22.89 8.27 -10.33
CA ARG A 126 -23.28 8.46 -11.74
C ARG A 126 -22.11 8.91 -12.62
N MET A 127 -21.22 9.78 -12.13
CA MET A 127 -20.03 10.21 -12.88
C MET A 127 -19.01 9.08 -13.04
N LEU A 128 -18.81 8.26 -12.00
CA LEU A 128 -17.84 7.15 -12.05
C LEU A 128 -18.26 6.01 -12.98
N VAL A 129 -19.57 5.82 -13.19
CA VAL A 129 -20.11 4.80 -14.11
C VAL A 129 -20.12 5.31 -15.55
N GLU A 130 -20.31 6.61 -15.77
CA GLU A 130 -20.26 7.22 -17.10
C GLU A 130 -18.81 7.33 -17.62
N ASP A 131 -17.84 7.58 -16.73
CA ASP A 131 -16.42 7.67 -17.09
C ASP A 131 -15.70 6.30 -17.11
N PHE A 132 -16.38 5.20 -16.78
CA PHE A 132 -15.79 3.85 -16.76
C PHE A 132 -15.26 3.43 -18.14
N GLU A 133 -16.00 3.74 -19.22
CA GLU A 133 -15.61 3.40 -20.59
C GLU A 133 -14.35 4.18 -21.07
N VAL A 134 -14.16 5.38 -20.52
CA VAL A 134 -12.98 6.25 -20.78
C VAL A 134 -11.76 5.79 -20.01
N ILE A 135 -11.94 5.28 -18.79
CA ILE A 135 -10.87 4.76 -17.93
C ILE A 135 -10.41 3.37 -18.42
N GLU A 136 -11.32 2.53 -18.91
CA GLU A 136 -11.00 1.19 -19.44
C GLU A 136 -10.15 1.25 -20.72
N ASN A 137 -10.36 2.27 -21.56
CA ASN A 137 -9.64 2.44 -22.83
C ASN A 137 -8.53 3.50 -22.76
N LEU A 138 -8.04 3.86 -21.56
CA LEU A 138 -7.03 4.91 -21.38
C LEU A 138 -5.75 4.64 -22.19
N ASP A 139 -5.36 3.37 -22.33
CA ASP A 139 -4.21 2.96 -23.16
C ASP A 139 -4.47 3.16 -24.66
N LEU A 140 -5.72 3.02 -25.13
CA LEU A 140 -6.09 3.28 -26.52
C LEU A 140 -6.03 4.79 -26.85
N TYR A 141 -6.46 5.64 -25.91
CA TYR A 141 -6.38 7.10 -26.05
C TYR A 141 -4.96 7.65 -25.91
N ARG A 142 -4.06 6.92 -25.25
CA ARG A 142 -2.65 7.29 -25.11
C ARG A 142 -1.86 7.13 -26.41
N VAL A 143 -2.31 6.27 -27.32
CA VAL A 143 -1.66 6.01 -28.62
C VAL A 143 -1.96 7.12 -29.65
N GLY A 144 -3.04 7.89 -29.45
CA GLY A 144 -3.52 8.92 -30.38
C GLY A 144 -2.74 10.24 -30.41
N GLY A 145 -1.74 10.44 -29.56
CA GLY A 145 -1.02 11.72 -29.49
C GLY A 145 -1.85 12.88 -28.92
N SER A 146 -1.22 14.03 -28.69
CA SER A 146 -1.82 15.22 -28.08
C SER A 146 -3.04 15.74 -28.85
N VAL A 147 -3.91 16.50 -28.18
CA VAL A 147 -5.11 17.12 -28.78
C VAL A 147 -4.77 17.92 -30.06
N GLU A 148 -3.63 18.61 -30.10
CA GLU A 148 -3.12 19.28 -31.31
C GLU A 148 -3.00 18.36 -32.55
N PHE A 149 -2.64 17.09 -32.37
CA PHE A 149 -2.46 16.14 -33.48
C PHE A 149 -3.81 15.72 -34.06
N LEU A 150 -4.83 15.57 -33.23
CA LEU A 150 -6.19 15.26 -33.68
C LEU A 150 -6.82 16.45 -34.41
N GLU A 151 -6.52 17.67 -33.98
CA GLU A 151 -6.96 18.92 -34.63
C GLU A 151 -6.30 19.10 -36.01
N GLU A 152 -5.00 18.80 -36.12
CA GLU A 152 -4.27 18.84 -37.39
C GLU A 152 -4.75 17.75 -38.38
N LEU A 153 -5.14 16.57 -37.89
CA LEU A 153 -5.74 15.52 -38.72
C LEU A 153 -7.16 15.84 -39.21
N ASP A 154 -7.93 16.60 -38.42
CA ASP A 154 -9.27 17.08 -38.80
C ASP A 154 -9.18 18.20 -39.85
N GLU A 155 -8.24 19.13 -39.68
CA GLU A 155 -7.94 20.14 -40.70
C GLU A 155 -7.48 19.51 -42.02
N GLN A 156 -6.78 18.38 -41.97
CA GLN A 156 -6.37 17.62 -43.16
C GLN A 156 -7.48 16.76 -43.77
N GLY A 157 -8.68 16.74 -43.17
CA GLY A 157 -9.87 16.09 -43.71
C GLY A 157 -9.78 14.56 -43.78
N LEU A 158 -8.91 13.95 -42.97
CA LEU A 158 -8.63 12.51 -43.00
C LEU A 158 -9.67 11.68 -42.24
N PHE A 159 -10.52 12.31 -41.43
CA PHE A 159 -11.69 11.67 -40.83
C PHE A 159 -12.79 11.49 -41.88
N THR A 160 -12.72 10.35 -42.59
CA THR A 160 -13.81 9.94 -43.48
C THR A 160 -15.01 9.58 -42.61
N ARG A 161 -16.02 10.46 -42.57
CA ARG A 161 -17.31 10.21 -41.92
C ARG A 161 -17.90 8.93 -42.49
N GLY A 162 -17.76 7.83 -41.75
CA GLY A 162 -18.28 6.52 -42.11
C GLY A 162 -19.76 6.63 -42.44
N GLN A 163 -20.07 6.41 -43.73
CA GLN A 163 -21.41 6.22 -44.24
C GLN A 163 -22.14 5.11 -43.47
N ASN A 164 -23.34 5.44 -42.98
CA ASN A 164 -24.54 4.63 -42.77
C ASN A 164 -24.42 3.10 -42.63
N ARG A 165 -25.13 2.56 -41.64
CA ARG A 165 -26.16 1.54 -41.91
C ARG A 165 -27.33 1.62 -40.94
N GLU A 166 -28.49 1.36 -41.52
CA GLU A 166 -29.86 1.34 -41.00
C GLU A 166 -30.07 0.38 -39.83
#